data_AF-A0A410JPR4-F1
#
_entry.id   AF-A0A410JPR4-F1
#
_cell.length_a   1.000
_cell.length_b   1.000
_cell.length_c   1.000
_cell.angle_alpha   90.00
_cell.angle_beta   90.00
_cell.angle_gamma   90.00
#
_symmetry.space_group_name_H-M   'P 1'
#
loop_
_entity.id
_entity.type
_entity.pdbx_description
1 polymer ?
#
loop_
_entity_poly.entity_id
_entity_poly.type
_entity_poly.pdbx_seq_one_letter_code
_entity_poly.pdbx_strand_id
1 'polypeptide(L)'
;MKKIKNALLAIFAATALFSCVNDDSAPTPTDVTKDKGHDEWSKVEITFKEGHLHGANFHGDPDYPETIKFFRREQKISFTQDEKGNVVPSTDKPILFLAGNSYAVLINYYNKSGELMNSEFVKDGMDKIHQHFFYAKDIKPTHGNKEINEDELMTYTYRDSESSINEGRPELKKRTWDSNNPNAYDPIGLKGYFTVPKDHPYYTFDLKILLAHFKVENKLNKNNKNEPYAYNDKPAPGIYDSDLYVSIPVDIYSSINFQETEELKENVFFPDAAKAYGVSVEDIKKDYDLIFELDPEGGNFWL
;
A
#
# COMPACT_ATOMS: atom_id res chain seq x y z
N MET A 1 -74.17 51.38 -17.90
CA MET A 1 -73.03 52.00 -17.20
C MET A 1 -72.03 50.90 -16.83
N LYS A 2 -70.74 51.13 -17.10
CA LYS A 2 -69.50 50.55 -16.52
C LYS A 2 -69.55 49.11 -15.96
N LYS A 3 -68.90 48.14 -16.61
CA LYS A 3 -67.49 47.68 -16.38
C LYS A 3 -67.25 47.11 -14.98
N ILE A 4 -66.80 45.84 -14.93
CA ILE A 4 -65.68 45.23 -14.15
C ILE A 4 -65.80 43.71 -14.40
N LYS A 5 -65.19 43.15 -15.47
CA LYS A 5 -63.89 42.44 -15.49
C LYS A 5 -63.45 41.84 -14.14
N ASN A 6 -63.86 40.59 -13.88
CA ASN A 6 -63.08 39.66 -13.05
C ASN A 6 -62.60 38.53 -13.96
N ALA A 7 -61.31 38.55 -14.27
CA ALA A 7 -60.61 37.44 -14.91
C ALA A 7 -60.31 36.40 -13.82
N LEU A 8 -60.93 35.22 -13.89
CA LEU A 8 -60.38 34.04 -13.21
C LEU A 8 -59.32 33.44 -14.12
N LEU A 9 -58.07 33.58 -13.68
CA LEU A 9 -56.92 32.90 -14.27
C LEU A 9 -57.01 31.42 -13.87
N ALA A 10 -57.44 30.55 -14.78
CA ALA A 10 -57.32 29.12 -14.61
C ALA A 10 -55.85 28.74 -14.82
N ILE A 11 -55.16 28.42 -13.73
CA ILE A 11 -53.81 27.83 -13.78
C ILE A 11 -53.98 26.39 -14.27
N PHE A 12 -53.65 26.15 -15.54
CA PHE A 12 -53.41 24.81 -16.04
C PHE A 12 -52.06 24.34 -15.47
N ALA A 13 -52.10 23.58 -14.37
CA ALA A 13 -50.97 22.78 -13.95
C ALA A 13 -50.81 21.63 -14.94
N ALA A 14 -49.88 21.78 -15.89
CA ALA A 14 -49.41 20.68 -16.71
C ALA A 14 -48.57 19.75 -15.81
N THR A 15 -49.24 18.81 -15.15
CA THR A 15 -48.58 17.61 -14.64
C THR A 15 -48.12 16.80 -15.85
N ALA A 16 -46.86 16.95 -16.24
CA ALA A 16 -46.21 16.02 -17.12
C ALA A 16 -46.10 14.68 -16.38
N LEU A 17 -47.00 13.75 -16.72
CA LEU A 17 -46.83 12.34 -16.44
C LEU A 17 -45.65 11.85 -17.28
N PHE A 18 -44.43 11.89 -16.74
CA PHE A 18 -43.36 11.05 -17.24
C PHE A 18 -43.65 9.63 -16.79
N SER A 19 -44.05 8.83 -17.77
CA SER A 19 -44.16 7.38 -17.69
C SER A 19 -42.83 6.78 -17.27
N CYS A 20 -42.91 5.76 -16.40
CA CYS A 20 -41.80 4.92 -15.97
C CYS A 20 -40.98 4.42 -17.17
N VAL A 21 -39.67 4.67 -17.16
CA VAL A 21 -38.70 3.67 -17.59
C VAL A 21 -38.02 3.25 -16.30
N ASN A 22 -38.48 2.13 -15.75
CA ASN A 22 -37.69 1.36 -14.81
C ASN A 22 -36.53 0.78 -15.61
N ASP A 23 -35.40 1.48 -15.67
CA ASP A 23 -34.13 0.83 -15.99
C ASP A 23 -33.62 0.19 -14.69
N ASP A 24 -34.31 -0.87 -14.26
CA ASP A 24 -33.85 -1.83 -13.24
C ASP A 24 -32.85 -2.83 -13.86
N SER A 25 -32.21 -2.48 -14.97
CA SER A 25 -31.06 -3.22 -15.44
C SER A 25 -29.86 -2.79 -14.59
N ALA A 26 -29.62 -3.53 -13.49
CA ALA A 26 -28.29 -3.59 -12.91
C ALA A 26 -27.29 -3.75 -14.07
N PRO A 27 -26.21 -2.96 -14.13
CA PRO A 27 -25.27 -3.04 -15.23
C PRO A 27 -24.90 -4.50 -15.44
N THR A 28 -25.13 -5.00 -16.66
CA THR A 28 -24.77 -6.38 -17.02
C THR A 28 -23.31 -6.58 -16.61
N PRO A 29 -22.97 -7.57 -15.78
CA PRO A 29 -21.58 -7.80 -15.40
C PRO A 29 -20.77 -7.93 -16.69
N THR A 30 -19.87 -6.97 -16.93
CA THR A 30 -18.88 -7.12 -17.98
C THR A 30 -18.11 -8.39 -17.67
N ASP A 31 -17.85 -9.20 -18.69
CA ASP A 31 -16.95 -10.34 -18.51
C ASP A 31 -15.58 -9.76 -18.19
N VAL A 32 -15.27 -9.68 -16.89
CA VAL A 32 -14.04 -9.07 -16.36
C VAL A 32 -12.77 -9.80 -16.85
N THR A 33 -12.94 -11.00 -17.41
CA THR A 33 -11.85 -11.72 -18.10
C THR A 33 -11.60 -11.22 -19.53
N LYS A 34 -12.45 -10.34 -20.06
CA LYS A 34 -12.36 -9.72 -21.40
C LYS A 34 -12.30 -8.18 -21.36
N ASP A 35 -12.80 -7.56 -20.30
CA ASP A 35 -12.74 -6.12 -20.01
C ASP A 35 -12.19 -5.94 -18.60
N LYS A 36 -11.15 -5.12 -18.42
CA LYS A 36 -10.49 -4.98 -17.11
C LYS A 36 -11.43 -4.45 -16.02
N GLY A 37 -12.51 -3.76 -16.40
CA GLY A 37 -13.48 -3.22 -15.45
C GLY A 37 -12.92 -2.15 -14.51
N HIS A 38 -11.75 -1.59 -14.83
CA HIS A 38 -11.13 -0.43 -14.21
C HIS A 38 -10.37 0.37 -15.29
N ASP A 39 -10.10 1.64 -15.02
CA ASP A 39 -9.29 2.51 -15.86
C ASP A 39 -7.80 2.12 -15.83
N GLU A 40 -7.02 2.65 -16.78
CA GLU A 40 -5.56 2.55 -16.74
C GLU A 40 -4.99 3.64 -15.81
N TRP A 41 -4.11 3.25 -14.89
CA TRP A 41 -3.42 4.19 -14.02
C TRP A 41 -2.42 5.05 -14.80
N SER A 42 -2.19 6.28 -14.33
CA SER A 42 -1.20 7.21 -14.86
C SER A 42 -0.05 7.49 -13.88
N LYS A 43 -0.34 7.39 -12.58
CA LYS A 43 0.62 7.49 -11.48
C LYS A 43 0.29 6.46 -10.40
N VAL A 44 1.31 5.84 -9.84
CA VAL A 44 1.22 5.05 -8.60
C VAL A 44 2.10 5.71 -7.55
N GLU A 45 1.59 5.95 -6.35
CA GLU A 45 2.37 6.37 -5.18
C GLU A 45 2.40 5.27 -4.14
N ILE A 46 3.60 4.94 -3.68
CA ILE A 46 3.84 3.93 -2.66
C ILE A 46 4.51 4.63 -1.50
N THR A 47 3.84 4.58 -0.35
CA THR A 47 4.32 5.15 0.90
C THR A 47 4.73 4.03 1.84
N PHE A 48 5.94 4.13 2.37
CA PHE A 48 6.46 3.27 3.43
C PHE A 48 6.49 4.09 4.72
N LYS A 49 5.68 3.72 5.71
CA LYS A 49 5.66 4.38 7.01
C LYS A 49 6.21 3.44 8.07
N GLU A 50 7.26 3.87 8.75
CA GLU A 50 7.89 3.15 9.85
C GLU A 50 6.98 3.11 11.08
N GLY A 51 7.04 1.99 11.81
CA GLY A 51 6.29 1.80 13.03
C GLY A 51 6.60 0.47 13.70
N HIS A 52 5.72 0.08 14.61
CA HIS A 52 5.85 -1.12 15.43
C HIS A 52 4.50 -1.84 15.60
N LEU A 53 4.54 -3.06 16.12
CA LEU A 53 3.35 -3.92 16.20
C LEU A 53 2.80 -4.03 17.63
N HIS A 54 1.48 -3.90 17.75
CA HIS A 54 0.69 -4.29 18.92
C HIS A 54 -0.12 -5.55 18.58
N GLY A 55 0.52 -6.71 18.70
CA GLY A 55 0.00 -7.97 18.18
C GLY A 55 0.03 -7.97 16.65
N ALA A 56 -1.12 -8.20 16.01
CA ALA A 56 -1.25 -8.14 14.55
C ALA A 56 -1.53 -6.72 14.00
N ASN A 57 -1.72 -5.73 14.88
CA ASN A 57 -2.03 -4.36 14.48
C ASN A 57 -0.75 -3.56 14.36
N PHE A 58 -0.62 -2.82 13.27
CA PHE A 58 0.49 -1.92 13.07
C PHE A 58 0.16 -0.55 13.64
N HIS A 59 1.12 0.05 14.32
CA HIS A 59 1.08 1.41 14.84
C HIS A 59 2.23 2.20 14.23
N GLY A 60 1.91 3.25 13.48
CA GLY A 60 2.92 4.11 12.87
C GLY A 60 3.52 5.04 13.89
N ASP A 61 4.84 5.13 13.91
CA ASP A 61 5.57 6.07 14.76
C ASP A 61 5.18 7.52 14.38
N PRO A 62 5.20 8.47 15.33
CA PRO A 62 4.90 9.87 15.05
C PRO A 62 5.92 10.46 14.08
N ASP A 63 5.43 11.32 13.18
CA ASP A 63 6.29 12.02 12.24
C ASP A 63 7.21 13.01 12.95
N TYR A 64 8.45 13.07 12.48
CA TYR A 64 9.44 14.01 13.01
C TYR A 64 9.20 15.44 12.51
N PRO A 65 9.51 16.47 13.33
CA PRO A 65 9.48 17.85 12.90
C PRO A 65 10.28 18.06 11.60
N GLU A 66 9.89 19.05 10.79
CA GLU A 66 10.55 19.33 9.50
C GLU A 66 12.06 19.60 9.63
N THR A 67 12.53 20.01 10.81
CA THR A 67 13.94 20.23 11.12
C THR A 67 14.81 18.98 11.07
N ILE A 68 14.24 17.78 11.28
CA ILE A 68 14.93 16.49 11.19
C ILE A 68 15.04 16.09 9.72
N LYS A 69 16.22 15.98 9.15
CA LYS A 69 16.41 15.68 7.73
C LYS A 69 16.49 14.18 7.44
N PHE A 70 17.10 13.42 8.34
CA PHE A 70 17.27 11.97 8.23
C PHE A 70 16.19 11.23 9.03
N PHE A 71 16.16 9.89 8.95
CA PHE A 71 15.23 9.07 9.75
C PHE A 71 13.74 9.43 9.60
N ARG A 72 13.35 10.08 8.49
CA ARG A 72 11.94 10.36 8.22
C ARG A 72 11.15 9.07 8.34
N ARG A 73 10.13 9.07 9.21
CA ARG A 73 9.24 7.93 9.42
C ARG A 73 8.44 7.57 8.18
N GLU A 74 8.45 8.42 7.17
CA GLU A 74 7.76 8.20 5.91
C GLU A 74 8.73 8.34 4.73
N GLN A 75 8.74 7.33 3.86
CA GLN A 75 9.45 7.34 2.58
C GLN A 75 8.45 7.11 1.46
N LYS A 76 8.57 7.89 0.38
CA LYS A 76 7.66 7.82 -0.78
C LYS A 76 8.43 7.56 -2.05
N ILE A 77 7.90 6.68 -2.86
CA ILE A 77 8.30 6.51 -4.26
C ILE A 77 7.05 6.54 -5.12
N SER A 78 7.15 7.18 -6.28
CA SER A 78 6.07 7.19 -7.26
C SER A 78 6.55 6.67 -8.59
N PHE A 79 5.62 6.13 -9.36
CA PHE A 79 5.86 5.59 -10.69
C PHE A 79 4.90 6.24 -11.67
N THR A 80 5.41 6.66 -12.82
CA THR A 80 4.63 7.17 -13.95
C THR A 80 5.01 6.40 -15.22
N GLN A 81 4.26 6.59 -16.30
CA GLN A 81 4.62 6.06 -17.62
C GLN A 81 5.26 7.16 -18.48
N ASP A 82 6.38 6.85 -19.14
CA ASP A 82 6.93 7.73 -20.18
C ASP A 82 6.11 7.66 -21.48
N GLU A 83 6.46 8.47 -22.48
CA GLU A 83 5.77 8.51 -23.79
C GLU A 83 5.77 7.14 -24.53
N LYS A 84 6.66 6.22 -24.15
CA LYS A 84 6.79 4.87 -24.73
C LYS A 84 6.06 3.82 -23.89
N GLY A 85 5.42 4.21 -22.79
CA GLY A 85 4.75 3.32 -21.84
C GLY A 85 5.69 2.61 -20.87
N ASN A 86 6.96 3.00 -20.78
CA ASN A 86 7.86 2.45 -19.77
C ASN A 86 7.52 3.03 -18.41
N VAL A 87 7.51 2.19 -17.38
CA VAL A 87 7.30 2.62 -16.00
C VAL A 87 8.59 3.24 -15.46
N VAL A 88 8.52 4.49 -15.03
CA VAL A 88 9.65 5.30 -14.54
C VAL A 88 9.44 5.66 -13.08
N PRO A 89 10.41 5.35 -12.18
CA PRO A 89 10.34 5.77 -10.79
C PRO A 89 10.69 7.26 -10.62
N SER A 90 10.17 7.90 -9.57
CA SER A 90 10.51 9.27 -9.20
C SER A 90 11.92 9.43 -8.61
N THR A 91 12.56 8.33 -8.22
CA THR A 91 13.91 8.28 -7.66
C THR A 91 14.50 6.89 -7.87
N ASP A 92 15.82 6.81 -8.03
CA ASP A 92 16.60 5.57 -8.05
C ASP A 92 17.22 5.23 -6.68
N LYS A 93 17.15 6.16 -5.72
CA LYS A 93 17.60 5.95 -4.34
C LYS A 93 16.82 4.81 -3.67
N PRO A 94 17.50 3.96 -2.87
CA PRO A 94 16.83 2.89 -2.14
C PRO A 94 15.90 3.44 -1.05
N ILE A 95 14.83 2.68 -0.79
CA ILE A 95 14.07 2.81 0.45
C ILE A 95 14.93 2.19 1.57
N LEU A 96 15.10 2.94 2.66
CA LEU A 96 15.94 2.51 3.78
C LEU A 96 15.10 1.85 4.86
N PHE A 97 15.40 0.61 5.19
CA PHE A 97 14.79 -0.14 6.30
C PHE A 97 15.79 -0.37 7.43
N LEU A 98 15.25 -0.57 8.61
CA LEU A 98 15.95 -0.96 9.82
C LEU A 98 15.46 -2.34 10.24
N ALA A 99 16.41 -3.22 10.50
CA ALA A 99 16.11 -4.52 11.05
C ALA A 99 15.48 -4.37 12.44
N GLY A 100 14.43 -5.14 12.68
CA GLY A 100 13.63 -5.11 13.91
C GLY A 100 12.39 -4.22 13.84
N ASN A 101 12.25 -3.41 12.78
CA ASN A 101 11.10 -2.52 12.60
C ASN A 101 10.05 -3.10 11.64
N SER A 102 8.87 -2.48 11.66
CA SER A 102 7.81 -2.74 10.69
C SER A 102 7.56 -1.49 9.83
N TYR A 103 7.10 -1.72 8.61
CA TYR A 103 6.86 -0.67 7.62
C TYR A 103 5.50 -0.86 7.00
N ALA A 104 4.54 0.00 7.35
CA ALA A 104 3.28 0.08 6.64
C ALA A 104 3.52 0.46 5.18
N VAL A 105 2.79 -0.20 4.28
CA VAL A 105 2.77 0.07 2.86
C VAL A 105 1.39 0.58 2.51
N LEU A 106 1.34 1.74 1.85
CA LEU A 106 0.12 2.32 1.30
C LEU A 106 0.34 2.56 -0.19
N ILE A 107 -0.50 1.95 -1.03
CA ILE A 107 -0.43 2.08 -2.48
C ILE A 107 -1.64 2.87 -2.96
N ASN A 108 -1.39 4.01 -3.60
CA ASN A 108 -2.40 4.85 -4.22
C ASN A 108 -2.19 4.89 -5.73
N TYR A 109 -3.22 4.52 -6.48
CA TYR A 109 -3.29 4.60 -7.93
C TYR A 109 -4.08 5.84 -8.33
N TYR A 110 -3.59 6.56 -9.33
CA TYR A 110 -4.26 7.72 -9.89
C TYR A 110 -4.50 7.54 -11.38
N ASN A 111 -5.70 7.88 -11.85
CA ASN A 111 -6.06 7.84 -13.27
C ASN A 111 -5.41 9.01 -14.05
N LYS A 112 -5.66 9.13 -15.36
CA LYS A 112 -5.09 10.21 -16.19
C LYS A 112 -5.56 11.62 -15.81
N SER A 113 -6.70 11.74 -15.13
CA SER A 113 -7.21 13.01 -14.60
C SER A 113 -6.55 13.39 -13.26
N GLY A 114 -5.72 12.51 -12.68
CA GLY A 114 -5.09 12.69 -11.37
C GLY A 114 -5.99 12.31 -10.20
N GLU A 115 -7.09 11.60 -10.44
CA GLU A 115 -8.05 11.18 -9.42
C GLU A 115 -7.67 9.82 -8.84
N LEU A 116 -7.85 9.64 -7.53
CA LEU A 116 -7.58 8.38 -6.85
C LEU A 116 -8.54 7.29 -7.35
N MET A 117 -8.01 6.20 -7.89
CA MET A 117 -8.78 5.13 -8.53
C MET A 117 -8.76 3.80 -7.78
N ASN A 118 -8.18 3.74 -6.58
CA ASN A 118 -8.08 2.51 -5.77
C ASN A 118 -9.40 1.74 -5.63
N SER A 119 -10.54 2.46 -5.54
CA SER A 119 -11.85 1.83 -5.42
C SER A 119 -12.22 0.94 -6.61
N GLU A 120 -11.65 1.18 -7.78
CA GLU A 120 -11.88 0.37 -8.98
C GLU A 120 -11.22 -1.01 -8.88
N PHE A 121 -10.19 -1.18 -8.05
CA PHE A 121 -9.60 -2.50 -7.75
C PHE A 121 -10.33 -3.26 -6.64
N VAL A 122 -11.40 -2.69 -6.07
CA VAL A 122 -12.04 -3.20 -4.86
C VAL A 122 -13.55 -3.40 -5.05
N LYS A 123 -14.25 -2.43 -5.63
CA LYS A 123 -15.71 -2.44 -5.75
C LYS A 123 -16.18 -3.37 -6.88
N ASP A 124 -17.48 -3.64 -6.90
CA ASP A 124 -18.16 -4.34 -8.00
C ASP A 124 -17.56 -5.71 -8.36
N GLY A 125 -17.01 -6.40 -7.36
CA GLY A 125 -16.41 -7.73 -7.51
C GLY A 125 -14.94 -7.73 -7.94
N MET A 126 -14.31 -6.56 -8.05
CA MET A 126 -12.88 -6.45 -8.37
C MET A 126 -11.98 -6.94 -7.25
N ASP A 127 -12.43 -6.86 -5.99
CA ASP A 127 -11.73 -7.43 -4.83
C ASP A 127 -11.48 -8.94 -4.95
N LYS A 128 -12.34 -9.68 -5.66
CA LYS A 128 -12.21 -11.13 -5.90
C LYS A 128 -11.05 -11.49 -6.81
N ILE A 129 -10.67 -10.58 -7.71
CA ILE A 129 -9.75 -10.85 -8.83
C ILE A 129 -8.54 -9.93 -8.85
N HIS A 130 -8.36 -9.06 -7.85
CA HIS A 130 -7.16 -8.25 -7.68
C HIS A 130 -6.40 -8.62 -6.40
N GLN A 131 -5.08 -8.76 -6.52
CA GLN A 131 -4.17 -8.95 -5.39
C GLN A 131 -2.77 -8.41 -5.72
N HIS A 132 -2.20 -7.67 -4.77
CA HIS A 132 -0.80 -7.31 -4.80
C HIS A 132 0.05 -8.44 -4.24
N PHE A 133 1.16 -8.69 -4.92
CA PHE A 133 2.23 -9.58 -4.50
C PHE A 133 3.48 -8.76 -4.21
N PHE A 134 4.16 -9.13 -3.13
CA PHE A 134 5.35 -8.48 -2.63
C PHE A 134 6.42 -9.55 -2.45
N TYR A 135 7.56 -9.39 -3.11
CA TYR A 135 8.62 -10.37 -2.97
C TYR A 135 10.00 -9.77 -3.18
N ALA A 136 11.00 -10.31 -2.49
CA ALA A 136 12.38 -9.87 -2.65
C ALA A 136 13.08 -10.63 -3.77
N LYS A 137 13.84 -9.92 -4.60
CA LYS A 137 14.79 -10.50 -5.55
C LYS A 137 16.16 -9.88 -5.37
N ASP A 138 17.16 -10.56 -5.93
CA ASP A 138 18.55 -10.08 -5.95
C ASP A 138 19.07 -9.72 -4.54
N ILE A 139 18.66 -10.53 -3.54
CA ILE A 139 19.04 -10.36 -2.13
C ILE A 139 20.56 -10.53 -2.01
N LYS A 140 21.24 -9.51 -1.52
CA LYS A 140 22.69 -9.48 -1.36
C LYS A 140 23.05 -9.12 0.07
N PRO A 141 23.74 -10.01 0.80
CA PRO A 141 24.30 -9.63 2.09
C PRO A 141 25.30 -8.50 1.91
N THR A 142 25.25 -7.55 2.82
CA THR A 142 26.30 -6.56 3.02
C THR A 142 27.06 -6.93 4.29
N HIS A 143 28.25 -6.37 4.50
CA HIS A 143 29.07 -6.59 5.70
C HIS A 143 29.45 -8.07 5.99
N GLY A 144 29.48 -8.93 4.98
CA GLY A 144 29.92 -10.32 5.12
C GLY A 144 28.87 -11.27 5.71
N ASN A 145 27.60 -10.84 5.77
CA ASN A 145 26.48 -11.71 6.11
C ASN A 145 26.35 -12.88 5.13
N LYS A 146 25.63 -13.93 5.56
CA LYS A 146 25.32 -15.08 4.72
C LYS A 146 24.20 -14.73 3.75
N GLU A 147 24.15 -15.44 2.62
CA GLU A 147 22.95 -15.42 1.80
C GLU A 147 21.78 -16.03 2.58
N ILE A 148 20.60 -15.41 2.45
CA ILE A 148 19.36 -15.86 3.09
C ILE A 148 18.26 -15.96 2.04
N ASN A 149 17.24 -16.78 2.35
CA ASN A 149 16.07 -16.87 1.50
C ASN A 149 15.14 -15.66 1.72
N GLU A 150 14.24 -15.46 0.77
CA GLU A 150 13.24 -14.39 0.84
C GLU A 150 12.37 -14.47 2.11
N ASP A 151 11.87 -15.66 2.46
CA ASP A 151 11.01 -15.89 3.63
C ASP A 151 11.71 -15.58 4.96
N GLU A 152 13.05 -15.56 4.96
CA GLU A 152 13.85 -15.19 6.12
C GLU A 152 14.02 -13.67 6.17
N LEU A 153 14.19 -13.00 5.03
CA LEU A 153 14.51 -11.57 4.95
C LEU A 153 13.42 -10.66 5.55
N MET A 154 12.16 -10.90 5.23
CA MET A 154 11.03 -10.10 5.70
C MET A 154 9.70 -10.85 5.51
N THR A 155 8.68 -10.42 6.24
CA THR A 155 7.29 -10.90 6.04
C THR A 155 6.37 -9.76 5.69
N TYR A 156 5.30 -10.02 4.93
CA TYR A 156 4.23 -9.05 4.68
C TYR A 156 2.87 -9.51 5.22
N THR A 157 2.13 -8.60 5.84
CA THR A 157 0.75 -8.83 6.31
C THR A 157 -0.22 -7.87 5.64
N TYR A 158 -1.25 -8.40 4.98
CA TYR A 158 -2.34 -7.62 4.41
C TYR A 158 -3.20 -6.98 5.51
N ARG A 159 -3.53 -5.69 5.34
CA ARG A 159 -4.37 -4.92 6.27
C ARG A 159 -5.29 -3.96 5.50
N ASP A 160 -5.83 -4.42 4.38
CA ASP A 160 -6.78 -3.64 3.58
C ASP A 160 -8.00 -3.26 4.42
N SER A 161 -8.39 -1.99 4.35
CA SER A 161 -9.54 -1.43 5.05
C SER A 161 -10.26 -0.44 4.13
N GLU A 162 -11.59 -0.38 4.26
CA GLU A 162 -12.44 0.50 3.45
C GLU A 162 -12.25 1.99 3.79
N SER A 163 -11.78 2.30 5.01
CA SER A 163 -11.53 3.68 5.44
C SER A 163 -10.29 4.24 4.75
N SER A 164 -10.36 5.42 4.14
CA SER A 164 -9.17 6.15 3.69
C SER A 164 -8.40 6.78 4.86
N ILE A 165 -9.05 6.92 6.02
CA ILE A 165 -8.49 7.48 7.24
C ILE A 165 -7.98 6.32 8.12
N ASN A 166 -6.68 6.30 8.37
CA ASN A 166 -6.03 5.30 9.22
C ASN A 166 -5.85 5.82 10.66
N GLU A 167 -6.76 6.67 11.14
CA GLU A 167 -6.78 7.17 12.52
C GLU A 167 -7.52 6.20 13.44
N GLY A 168 -6.85 5.75 14.50
CA GLY A 168 -7.35 4.63 15.32
C GLY A 168 -7.38 3.31 14.54
N ARG A 169 -7.81 2.21 15.18
CA ARG A 169 -7.73 0.86 14.58
C ARG A 169 -8.86 0.64 13.55
N PRO A 170 -8.59 0.61 12.23
CA PRO A 170 -9.64 0.49 11.23
C PRO A 170 -10.23 -0.93 11.21
N GLU A 171 -11.51 -1.05 10.82
CA GLU A 171 -12.07 -2.37 10.49
C GLU A 171 -11.47 -2.85 9.18
N LEU A 172 -10.88 -4.04 9.20
CA LEU A 172 -10.29 -4.67 8.02
C LEU A 172 -11.37 -5.21 7.10
N LYS A 173 -11.11 -5.08 5.80
CA LYS A 173 -11.96 -5.63 4.75
C LYS A 173 -11.98 -7.15 4.85
N LYS A 174 -13.19 -7.70 4.91
CA LYS A 174 -13.43 -9.14 4.88
C LYS A 174 -13.65 -9.60 3.44
N ARG A 175 -13.22 -10.82 3.11
CA ARG A 175 -13.48 -11.47 1.81
C ARG A 175 -14.92 -11.99 1.73
N THR A 176 -15.91 -11.12 1.86
CA THR A 176 -17.35 -11.48 1.92
C THR A 176 -17.85 -12.19 0.67
N TRP A 177 -17.10 -12.09 -0.43
CA TRP A 177 -17.35 -12.80 -1.68
C TRP A 177 -16.96 -14.28 -1.66
N ASP A 178 -16.11 -14.72 -0.73
CA ASP A 178 -15.76 -16.13 -0.52
C ASP A 178 -16.78 -16.75 0.43
N SER A 179 -17.72 -17.51 -0.12
CA SER A 179 -18.79 -18.15 0.65
C SER A 179 -18.29 -19.18 1.67
N ASN A 180 -17.10 -19.75 1.47
CA ASN A 180 -16.55 -20.73 2.41
C ASN A 180 -15.92 -20.05 3.63
N ASN A 181 -15.36 -18.85 3.45
CA ASN A 181 -14.64 -18.14 4.50
C ASN A 181 -14.91 -16.61 4.49
N PRO A 182 -16.19 -16.17 4.57
CA PRO A 182 -16.57 -14.78 4.33
C PRO A 182 -16.08 -13.79 5.41
N ASN A 183 -15.58 -14.31 6.54
CA ASN A 183 -15.08 -13.54 7.67
C ASN A 183 -13.55 -13.38 7.68
N ALA A 184 -12.82 -14.08 6.80
CA ALA A 184 -11.37 -13.87 6.71
C ALA A 184 -11.08 -12.51 6.05
N TYR A 185 -9.87 -11.99 6.24
CA TYR A 185 -9.47 -10.72 5.64
C TYR A 185 -9.13 -10.88 4.16
N ASP A 186 -9.47 -9.87 3.38
CA ASP A 186 -9.28 -9.88 1.93
C ASP A 186 -7.87 -9.37 1.56
N PRO A 187 -7.01 -10.18 0.93
CA PRO A 187 -5.65 -9.78 0.60
C PRO A 187 -5.63 -9.04 -0.74
N ILE A 188 -5.96 -7.75 -0.74
CA ILE A 188 -5.88 -6.92 -1.95
C ILE A 188 -4.48 -6.30 -2.02
N GLY A 189 -3.95 -5.84 -0.89
CA GLY A 189 -2.59 -5.29 -0.74
C GLY A 189 -2.44 -3.83 -1.16
N LEU A 190 -3.52 -3.06 -1.16
CA LEU A 190 -3.44 -1.60 -1.18
C LEU A 190 -2.92 -1.07 0.17
N LYS A 191 -3.14 -1.85 1.24
CA LYS A 191 -2.59 -1.60 2.56
C LYS A 191 -2.07 -2.87 3.23
N GLY A 192 -0.99 -2.73 3.98
CA GLY A 192 -0.41 -3.79 4.79
C GLY A 192 0.87 -3.33 5.44
N TYR A 193 1.67 -4.24 5.96
CA TYR A 193 2.99 -3.91 6.49
C TYR A 193 4.00 -5.01 6.25
N PHE A 194 5.25 -4.59 6.03
CA PHE A 194 6.42 -5.45 6.15
C PHE A 194 6.89 -5.52 7.60
N THR A 195 7.45 -6.65 8.00
CA THR A 195 8.24 -6.78 9.23
C THR A 195 9.61 -7.32 8.86
N VAL A 196 10.66 -6.63 9.28
CA VAL A 196 12.05 -7.03 9.08
C VAL A 196 12.57 -7.62 10.38
N PRO A 197 13.02 -8.90 10.41
CA PRO A 197 13.58 -9.49 11.62
C PRO A 197 14.77 -8.69 12.15
N LYS A 198 14.88 -8.62 13.48
CA LYS A 198 15.92 -7.85 14.16
C LYS A 198 17.34 -8.34 13.86
N ASP A 199 17.49 -9.64 13.64
CA ASP A 199 18.75 -10.32 13.37
C ASP A 199 19.17 -10.26 11.90
N HIS A 200 18.41 -9.58 11.03
CA HIS A 200 18.69 -9.44 9.61
C HIS A 200 19.07 -8.01 9.17
N PRO A 201 19.98 -7.27 9.84
CA PRO A 201 20.57 -6.08 9.26
C PRO A 201 21.47 -6.45 8.07
N TYR A 202 21.87 -5.45 7.28
CA TYR A 202 22.89 -5.56 6.24
C TYR A 202 22.48 -6.43 5.05
N TYR A 203 21.36 -6.09 4.41
CA TYR A 203 20.94 -6.70 3.15
C TYR A 203 20.43 -5.63 2.19
N THR A 204 20.81 -5.76 0.92
CA THR A 204 20.18 -5.02 -0.17
C THR A 204 19.37 -5.98 -1.02
N PHE A 205 18.23 -5.52 -1.56
CA PHE A 205 17.38 -6.33 -2.42
C PHE A 205 16.49 -5.45 -3.28
N ASP A 206 15.92 -6.05 -4.32
CA ASP A 206 14.85 -5.47 -5.10
C ASP A 206 13.50 -5.94 -4.56
N LEU A 207 12.74 -5.03 -3.95
CA LEU A 207 11.34 -5.28 -3.63
C LEU A 207 10.52 -5.23 -4.93
N LYS A 208 10.01 -6.38 -5.33
CA LYS A 208 9.09 -6.51 -6.47
C LYS A 208 7.66 -6.35 -5.97
N ILE A 209 6.92 -5.47 -6.63
CA ILE A 209 5.49 -5.28 -6.38
C ILE A 209 4.74 -5.56 -7.67
N LEU A 210 3.80 -6.49 -7.60
CA LEU A 210 2.94 -6.90 -8.70
C LEU A 210 1.48 -6.73 -8.30
N LEU A 211 0.69 -5.94 -9.04
CA LEU A 211 -0.76 -6.05 -9.00
C LEU A 211 -1.22 -7.07 -10.05
N ALA A 212 -1.71 -8.21 -9.58
CA ALA A 212 -2.26 -9.25 -10.43
C ALA A 212 -3.77 -9.06 -10.61
N HIS A 213 -4.21 -9.10 -11.86
CA HIS A 213 -5.59 -9.22 -12.29
C HIS A 213 -5.85 -10.66 -12.71
N PHE A 214 -6.58 -11.42 -11.91
CA PHE A 214 -6.86 -12.83 -12.19
C PHE A 214 -7.83 -13.00 -13.35
N LYS A 215 -7.43 -13.79 -14.36
CA LYS A 215 -8.25 -14.18 -15.53
C LYS A 215 -9.10 -15.43 -15.27
N VAL A 216 -9.34 -15.70 -13.99
CA VAL A 216 -10.10 -16.83 -13.48
C VAL A 216 -11.11 -16.29 -12.48
N GLU A 217 -12.04 -17.13 -12.06
CA GLU A 217 -13.18 -16.73 -11.21
C GLU A 217 -12.82 -15.90 -9.97
N ASN A 218 -11.68 -16.18 -9.34
CA ASN A 218 -11.18 -15.46 -8.18
C ASN A 218 -9.70 -15.78 -7.92
N LYS A 219 -9.10 -15.07 -6.96
CA LYS A 219 -7.72 -15.23 -6.49
C LYS A 219 -7.47 -16.43 -5.56
N LEU A 220 -8.44 -17.33 -5.36
CA LEU A 220 -8.21 -18.49 -4.51
C LEU A 220 -7.33 -19.52 -5.22
N ASN A 221 -6.33 -20.02 -4.51
CA ASN A 221 -5.46 -21.08 -4.98
C ASN A 221 -6.14 -22.44 -4.76
N LYS A 222 -6.66 -23.00 -5.86
CA LYS A 222 -7.35 -24.31 -5.87
C LYS A 222 -6.46 -25.48 -5.44
N ASN A 223 -5.14 -25.31 -5.51
CA ASN A 223 -4.18 -26.33 -5.07
C ASN A 223 -3.79 -26.19 -3.59
N ASN A 224 -4.19 -25.09 -2.93
CA ASN A 224 -3.86 -24.81 -1.53
C ASN A 224 -5.12 -24.49 -0.72
N LYS A 225 -5.93 -25.51 -0.45
CA LYS A 225 -7.11 -25.43 0.44
C LYS A 225 -8.13 -24.32 0.07
N ASN A 226 -8.13 -23.82 -1.16
CA ASN A 226 -8.92 -22.65 -1.55
C ASN A 226 -8.63 -21.39 -0.70
N GLU A 227 -7.39 -21.20 -0.26
CA GLU A 227 -6.95 -19.91 0.29
C GLU A 227 -6.39 -19.02 -0.82
N PRO A 228 -6.43 -17.68 -0.68
CA PRO A 228 -5.70 -16.78 -1.57
C PRO A 228 -4.21 -17.14 -1.63
N TYR A 229 -3.56 -16.75 -2.73
CA TYR A 229 -2.11 -16.92 -2.83
C TYR A 229 -1.39 -16.15 -1.71
N ALA A 230 -0.26 -16.67 -1.23
CA ALA A 230 0.59 -15.95 -0.30
C ALA A 230 1.19 -14.71 -0.98
N TYR A 231 1.55 -13.69 -0.21
CA TYR A 231 2.02 -12.41 -0.73
C TYR A 231 3.26 -12.54 -1.64
N ASN A 232 4.10 -13.55 -1.41
CA ASN A 232 5.30 -13.83 -2.18
C ASN A 232 5.18 -15.05 -3.12
N ASP A 233 4.03 -15.73 -3.13
CA ASP A 233 3.80 -16.89 -4.00
C ASP A 233 3.02 -16.47 -5.25
N LYS A 234 3.75 -15.94 -6.24
CA LYS A 234 3.15 -15.41 -7.46
C LYS A 234 2.40 -16.52 -8.23
N PRO A 235 1.14 -16.26 -8.69
CA PRO A 235 0.37 -17.23 -9.45
C PRO A 235 1.08 -17.68 -10.73
N ALA A 236 0.75 -18.89 -11.19
CA ALA A 236 1.32 -19.45 -12.41
C ALA A 236 1.08 -18.53 -13.63
N PRO A 237 1.99 -18.49 -14.62
CA PRO A 237 1.76 -17.74 -15.85
C PRO A 237 0.45 -18.16 -16.53
N GLY A 238 -0.29 -17.18 -17.07
CA GLY A 238 -1.51 -17.41 -17.86
C GLY A 238 -2.82 -17.35 -17.08
N ILE A 239 -2.81 -17.41 -15.74
CA ILE A 239 -4.03 -17.24 -14.93
C ILE A 239 -4.26 -15.80 -14.45
N TYR A 240 -3.35 -14.88 -14.78
CA TYR A 240 -3.47 -13.45 -14.43
C TYR A 240 -2.82 -12.56 -15.51
N ASP A 241 -3.26 -11.31 -15.57
CA ASP A 241 -2.56 -10.18 -16.21
C ASP A 241 -1.96 -9.25 -15.14
N SER A 242 -0.95 -8.48 -15.53
CA SER A 242 -0.26 -7.55 -14.64
C SER A 242 -0.74 -6.13 -14.90
N ASP A 243 -1.46 -5.53 -13.97
CA ASP A 243 -1.79 -4.09 -14.05
C ASP A 243 -0.64 -3.21 -13.54
N LEU A 244 0.18 -3.72 -12.62
CA LEU A 244 1.42 -3.08 -12.19
C LEU A 244 2.51 -4.11 -12.01
N TYR A 245 3.72 -3.83 -12.49
CA TYR A 245 4.92 -4.56 -12.09
C TYR A 245 6.10 -3.60 -11.94
N VAL A 246 6.54 -3.38 -10.71
CA VAL A 246 7.64 -2.45 -10.38
C VAL A 246 8.70 -3.10 -9.50
N SER A 247 9.88 -2.50 -9.52
CA SER A 247 11.02 -2.86 -8.70
C SER A 247 11.48 -1.65 -7.91
N ILE A 248 11.59 -1.80 -6.59
CA ILE A 248 12.05 -0.76 -5.68
C ILE A 248 13.33 -1.26 -5.01
N PRO A 249 14.48 -0.57 -5.15
CA PRO A 249 15.66 -0.93 -4.40
C PRO A 249 15.42 -0.67 -2.90
N VAL A 250 15.80 -1.61 -2.04
CA VAL A 250 15.70 -1.50 -0.58
C VAL A 250 17.06 -1.83 0.04
N ASP A 251 17.43 -1.06 1.06
CA ASP A 251 18.63 -1.29 1.87
C ASP A 251 18.23 -1.40 3.35
N ILE A 252 18.44 -2.58 3.94
CA ILE A 252 18.36 -2.78 5.39
C ILE A 252 19.74 -2.49 5.96
N TYR A 253 19.94 -1.26 6.40
CA TYR A 253 21.29 -0.73 6.62
C TYR A 253 21.85 -0.98 8.03
N SER A 254 20.99 -1.20 9.02
CA SER A 254 21.37 -1.48 10.41
C SER A 254 20.19 -2.07 11.18
N SER A 255 20.34 -2.31 12.48
CA SER A 255 19.25 -2.71 13.37
C SER A 255 19.05 -1.66 14.45
N ILE A 256 17.81 -1.22 14.71
CA ILE A 256 17.54 -0.48 15.94
C ILE A 256 17.32 -1.49 17.05
N ASN A 257 18.38 -1.76 17.79
CA ASN A 257 18.23 -2.36 19.10
C ASN A 257 18.07 -1.21 20.10
N PHE A 258 16.82 -0.84 20.43
CA PHE A 258 16.47 0.23 21.39
C PHE A 258 17.02 0.02 22.82
N GLN A 259 17.89 -0.97 23.03
CA GLN A 259 18.56 -1.34 24.27
C GLN A 259 20.09 -1.41 24.12
N GLU A 260 20.64 -1.00 22.98
CA GLU A 260 22.08 -0.99 22.78
C GLU A 260 22.76 0.18 23.49
N THR A 261 23.93 -0.12 24.06
CA THR A 261 24.77 0.82 24.80
C THR A 261 25.19 1.98 23.89
N GLU A 262 25.50 3.14 24.48
CA GLU A 262 26.08 4.28 23.75
C GLU A 262 27.26 3.86 22.85
N GLU A 263 28.06 2.89 23.27
CA GLU A 263 29.15 2.32 22.45
C GLU A 263 28.69 1.75 21.10
N LEU A 264 27.56 1.05 21.07
CA LEU A 264 27.03 0.45 19.83
C LEU A 264 26.35 1.48 18.95
N LYS A 265 25.70 2.49 19.55
CA LYS A 265 25.21 3.64 18.79
C LYS A 265 26.36 4.36 18.08
N GLU A 266 27.40 4.66 18.84
CA GLU A 266 28.60 5.39 18.41
C GLU A 266 29.41 4.64 17.35
N ASN A 267 29.62 3.34 17.55
CA ASN A 267 30.54 2.57 16.71
C ASN A 267 29.86 1.77 15.59
N VAL A 268 28.53 1.61 15.63
CA VAL A 268 27.77 0.79 14.66
C VAL A 268 26.65 1.60 14.02
N PHE A 269 25.64 1.99 14.79
CA PHE A 269 24.43 2.60 14.23
C PHE A 269 24.69 3.91 13.51
N PHE A 270 25.41 4.87 14.10
CA PHE A 270 25.66 6.15 13.45
C PHE A 270 26.55 6.02 12.20
N PRO A 271 27.65 5.24 12.20
CA PRO A 271 28.39 4.94 10.98
C PRO A 271 27.55 4.30 9.88
N ASP A 272 26.70 3.31 10.22
CA ASP A 272 25.85 2.63 9.26
C ASP A 272 24.80 3.57 8.65
N ALA A 273 24.13 4.36 9.50
CA ALA A 273 23.18 5.38 9.06
C ALA A 273 23.86 6.42 8.16
N ALA A 274 25.03 6.92 8.55
CA ALA A 274 25.78 7.89 7.76
C ALA A 274 26.11 7.36 6.36
N LYS A 275 26.51 6.09 6.27
CA LYS A 275 26.74 5.39 5.00
C LYS A 275 25.46 5.24 4.19
N ALA A 276 24.34 4.83 4.80
CA ALA A 276 23.06 4.63 4.12
C ALA A 276 22.48 5.94 3.56
N TYR A 277 22.54 7.02 4.34
CA TYR A 277 22.07 8.35 3.93
C TYR A 277 23.08 9.12 3.07
N GLY A 278 24.34 8.66 3.00
CA GLY A 278 25.41 9.32 2.24
C GLY A 278 25.86 10.65 2.84
N VAL A 279 25.93 10.74 4.17
CA VAL A 279 26.25 11.96 4.95
C VAL A 279 27.30 11.70 6.03
N SER A 280 27.65 12.71 6.82
CA SER A 280 28.59 12.57 7.93
C SER A 280 27.94 11.91 9.16
N VAL A 281 28.75 11.27 10.00
CA VAL A 281 28.29 10.74 11.30
C VAL A 281 27.80 11.87 12.20
N GLU A 282 28.44 13.03 12.15
CA GLU A 282 28.05 14.21 12.91
C GLU A 282 26.65 14.73 12.52
N ASP A 283 26.32 14.72 11.23
CA ASP A 283 24.99 15.12 10.75
C ASP A 283 23.90 14.14 11.23
N ILE A 284 24.19 12.84 11.21
CA ILE A 284 23.30 11.80 11.73
C ILE A 284 23.05 11.99 13.22
N LYS A 285 24.10 12.17 14.02
CA LYS A 285 24.00 12.38 15.47
C LYS A 285 23.15 13.59 15.81
N LYS A 286 23.37 14.70 15.11
CA LYS A 286 22.62 15.93 15.32
C LYS A 286 21.11 15.73 15.14
N ASP A 287 20.70 14.97 14.13
CA ASP A 287 19.30 14.66 13.91
C ASP A 287 18.77 13.63 14.91
N TYR A 288 19.59 12.63 15.28
CA TYR A 288 19.23 11.61 16.26
C TYR A 288 19.00 12.19 17.67
N ASP A 289 19.82 13.14 18.11
CA ASP A 289 19.67 13.79 19.42
C ASP A 289 18.33 14.53 19.54
N LEU A 290 17.79 15.02 18.42
CA LEU A 290 16.50 15.70 18.38
C LEU A 290 15.31 14.72 18.33
N ILE A 291 15.55 13.45 17.98
CA ILE A 291 14.53 12.40 17.88
C ILE A 291 14.20 11.83 19.27
N PHE A 292 15.18 11.73 20.16
CA PHE A 292 15.07 11.00 21.44
C PHE A 292 13.97 11.52 22.39
N GLU A 293 13.43 12.72 22.14
CA GLU A 293 12.36 13.30 22.94
C GLU A 293 10.94 12.89 22.48
N LEU A 294 10.82 12.10 21.41
CA LEU A 294 9.53 11.73 20.83
C LEU A 294 9.06 10.36 21.32
N ASP A 295 7.86 10.34 21.90
CA ASP A 295 7.18 9.11 22.34
C ASP A 295 6.75 8.28 21.11
N PRO A 296 7.30 7.07 20.89
CA PRO A 296 6.91 6.22 19.76
C PRO A 296 5.41 5.89 19.73
N GLU A 297 4.75 5.92 20.89
CA GLU A 297 3.31 5.67 21.00
C GLU A 297 2.44 6.88 20.61
N GLY A 298 3.06 8.05 20.37
CA GLY A 298 2.36 9.30 20.05
C GLY A 298 1.76 9.37 18.64
N GLY A 299 1.98 8.35 17.80
CA GLY A 299 1.38 8.27 16.47
C GLY A 299 -0.11 7.91 16.50
N ASN A 300 -0.88 8.41 15.55
CA ASN A 300 -2.31 8.08 15.42
C ASN A 300 -2.61 7.11 14.27
N PHE A 301 -1.59 6.73 13.52
CA PHE A 301 -1.72 5.88 12.34
C PHE A 301 -1.80 4.41 12.74
N TRP A 302 -2.85 3.70 12.30
CA TRP A 302 -2.96 2.25 12.50
C TRP A 302 -3.34 1.52 11.22
N LEU A 303 -2.84 0.28 11.11
CA LEU A 303 -3.36 -0.72 10.18
C LEU A 303 -3.80 -1.96 10.92
#